data_AF-A0A0S1XC40-F1
#
_entry.id   AF-A0A0S1XC40-F1
#
_cell.length_a   1.000
_cell.length_b   1.000
_cell.length_c   1.000
_cell.angle_alpha   90.00
_cell.angle_beta   90.00
_cell.angle_gamma   90.00
#
_symmetry.space_group_name_H-M   'P 1'
#
loop_
_entity.id
_entity.type
_entity.pdbx_description
1 polymer ?
#
loop_
_entity_poly.entity_id
_entity_poly.type
_entity_poly.pdbx_seq_one_letter_code
_entity_poly.pdbx_strand_id
1 'polypeptide(L)'
;MGGEFKITEWHKDMFREASNIAISHALTALSQMIGPIEMDAPDVEIISRAEFLRRLAERGISRGFVVMFDITEGLSGLTILQFPRKSALTLSATLMGMDPDSVTELDDMGKSAIMEVGNILISVYTDILAKLIGEPVSLSPPKPAESLYDVEKELNRPDLRDVDRIMVFKTRFHQKDIGMESYFYLVPPRESFDKLVRRLEEMVKTAEKEVQEMREES
;
A
#
# COMPACT_ATOMS: atom_id res chain seq x y z
N MET A 1 10.52 24.46 -12.92
CA MET A 1 9.42 24.81 -12.00
C MET A 1 8.90 23.50 -11.43
N GLY A 2 9.35 23.13 -10.23
CA GLY A 2 8.90 21.90 -9.56
C GLY A 2 8.13 22.30 -8.31
N GLY A 3 6.82 22.47 -8.43
CA GLY A 3 5.97 22.65 -7.25
C GLY A 3 6.05 21.41 -6.36
N GLU A 4 5.99 21.59 -5.04
CA GLU A 4 5.66 20.49 -4.14
C GLU A 4 4.22 20.06 -4.43
N PHE A 5 4.05 18.86 -4.98
CA PHE A 5 2.71 18.26 -5.09
C PHE A 5 2.25 17.91 -3.68
N LYS A 6 1.14 18.50 -3.25
CA LYS A 6 0.51 18.22 -1.96
C LYS A 6 -0.79 17.48 -2.21
N ILE A 7 -1.00 16.41 -1.45
CA ILE A 7 -2.29 15.71 -1.45
C ILE A 7 -3.36 16.66 -0.88
N THR A 8 -4.42 16.87 -1.64
CA THR A 8 -5.59 17.67 -1.27
C THR A 8 -6.71 16.72 -0.83
N GLU A 9 -7.79 17.26 -0.26
CA GLU A 9 -8.95 16.42 0.09
C GLU A 9 -9.58 15.76 -1.14
N TRP A 10 -9.65 16.47 -2.27
CA TRP A 10 -10.08 15.87 -3.54
C TRP A 10 -9.22 14.67 -3.96
N HIS A 11 -7.90 14.76 -3.82
CA HIS A 11 -7.03 13.62 -4.09
C HIS A 11 -7.32 12.44 -3.16
N LYS A 12 -7.51 12.69 -1.85
CA LYS A 12 -7.89 11.64 -0.89
C LYS A 12 -9.23 11.02 -1.22
N ASP A 13 -10.20 11.80 -1.67
CA ASP A 13 -11.51 11.30 -2.09
C ASP A 13 -11.38 10.40 -3.32
N MET A 14 -10.52 10.75 -4.30
CA MET A 14 -10.21 9.88 -5.44
C MET A 14 -9.53 8.58 -5.02
N PHE A 15 -8.58 8.63 -4.07
CA PHE A 15 -7.98 7.43 -3.51
C PHE A 15 -9.01 6.57 -2.78
N ARG A 16 -9.91 7.18 -1.99
CA ARG A 16 -10.98 6.46 -1.28
C ARG A 16 -11.93 5.77 -2.24
N GLU A 17 -12.34 6.46 -3.30
CA GLU A 17 -13.22 5.91 -4.34
C GLU A 17 -12.54 4.81 -5.16
N ALA A 18 -11.25 4.94 -5.45
CA ALA A 18 -10.48 3.85 -6.06
C ALA A 18 -10.40 2.64 -5.10
N SER A 19 -10.19 2.90 -3.81
CA SER A 19 -10.02 1.89 -2.79
C SER A 19 -11.29 1.12 -2.47
N ASN A 20 -12.45 1.76 -2.39
CA ASN A 20 -13.71 1.09 -2.03
C ASN A 20 -14.04 -0.08 -2.97
N ILE A 21 -13.79 0.08 -4.27
CA ILE A 21 -13.99 -0.98 -5.26
C ILE A 21 -12.97 -2.11 -5.04
N ALA A 22 -11.69 -1.77 -4.93
CA ALA A 22 -10.61 -2.76 -4.80
C ALA A 22 -10.70 -3.54 -3.46
N ILE A 23 -11.04 -2.87 -2.35
CA ILE A 23 -11.18 -3.45 -1.02
C ILE A 23 -12.29 -4.51 -0.98
N SER A 24 -13.39 -4.31 -1.72
CA SER A 24 -14.50 -5.27 -1.72
C SER A 24 -14.06 -6.68 -2.16
N HIS A 25 -13.13 -6.76 -3.12
CA HIS A 25 -12.54 -8.02 -3.55
C HIS A 25 -11.64 -8.63 -2.46
N ALA A 26 -10.80 -7.83 -1.80
CA ALA A 26 -9.97 -8.32 -0.70
C ALA A 26 -10.78 -8.76 0.52
N LEU A 27 -11.84 -8.04 0.89
CA LEU A 27 -12.73 -8.44 1.98
C LEU A 27 -13.28 -9.85 1.75
N THR A 28 -13.67 -10.16 0.51
CA THR A 28 -14.16 -11.49 0.14
C THR A 28 -13.06 -12.55 0.31
N ALA A 29 -11.88 -12.32 -0.26
CA ALA A 29 -10.78 -13.27 -0.20
C ALA A 29 -10.25 -13.46 1.23
N LEU A 30 -10.02 -12.38 1.97
CA LEU A 30 -9.55 -12.42 3.35
C LEU A 30 -10.60 -13.03 4.28
N SER A 31 -11.90 -12.76 4.06
CA SER A 31 -12.95 -13.39 4.87
C SER A 31 -13.01 -14.90 4.71
N GLN A 32 -12.60 -15.45 3.57
CA GLN A 32 -12.48 -16.89 3.37
C GLN A 32 -11.28 -17.49 4.11
N MET A 33 -10.20 -16.71 4.29
CA MET A 33 -8.97 -17.18 4.94
C MET A 33 -9.04 -17.10 6.47
N ILE A 34 -9.50 -15.97 7.00
CA ILE A 34 -9.47 -15.70 8.44
C ILE A 34 -10.87 -15.61 9.05
N GLY A 35 -11.94 -15.59 8.27
CA GLY A 35 -13.29 -15.29 8.74
C GLY A 35 -13.62 -13.79 8.57
N PRO A 36 -14.87 -13.35 8.86
CA PRO A 36 -15.33 -12.01 8.55
C PRO A 36 -14.38 -10.91 9.04
N ILE A 37 -14.00 -10.01 8.13
CA ILE A 37 -13.15 -8.86 8.44
C ILE A 37 -13.81 -7.57 7.99
N GLU A 38 -13.41 -6.49 8.62
CA GLU A 38 -13.63 -5.13 8.17
C GLU A 38 -12.30 -4.52 7.75
N MET A 39 -12.31 -3.66 6.73
CA MET A 39 -11.10 -3.04 6.19
C MET A 39 -11.43 -1.60 5.82
N ASP A 40 -10.62 -0.68 6.33
CA ASP A 40 -10.74 0.74 6.04
C ASP A 40 -10.08 1.07 4.70
N ALA A 41 -10.61 2.09 4.02
CA ALA A 41 -9.89 2.73 2.93
C ALA A 41 -8.51 3.23 3.42
N PRO A 42 -7.43 3.02 2.65
CA PRO A 42 -6.10 3.46 3.02
C PRO A 42 -6.05 4.98 3.20
N ASP A 43 -5.41 5.42 4.27
CA ASP A 43 -4.98 6.81 4.39
C ASP A 43 -3.71 7.03 3.55
N VAL A 44 -3.63 8.15 2.85
CA VAL A 44 -2.57 8.41 1.86
C VAL A 44 -1.79 9.67 2.21
N GLU A 45 -0.48 9.52 2.26
CA GLU A 45 0.47 10.62 2.53
C GLU A 45 1.66 10.56 1.57
N ILE A 46 2.34 11.70 1.40
CA ILE A 46 3.62 11.79 0.71
C ILE A 46 4.67 12.21 1.71
N ILE A 47 5.71 11.40 1.85
CA ILE A 47 6.80 11.63 2.79
C ILE A 47 8.15 11.63 2.08
N SER A 48 9.16 12.16 2.75
CA SER A 48 10.53 12.11 2.23
C SER A 48 11.10 10.70 2.30
N ARG A 49 12.09 10.38 1.46
CA ARG A 49 12.84 9.11 1.56
C ARG A 49 13.44 8.88 2.95
N ALA A 50 13.95 9.93 3.59
CA ALA A 50 14.50 9.86 4.94
C ALA A 50 13.42 9.53 5.99
N GLU A 51 12.25 10.18 5.89
CA GLU A 51 11.09 9.88 6.74
C GLU A 51 10.61 8.44 6.56
N PHE A 52 10.56 7.97 5.30
CA PHE A 52 10.18 6.60 4.97
C PHE A 52 11.12 5.58 5.63
N LEU A 53 12.44 5.71 5.43
CA LEU A 53 13.42 4.81 6.02
C LEU A 53 13.35 4.81 7.56
N ARG A 54 13.15 5.98 8.17
CA ARG A 54 12.97 6.09 9.62
C ARG A 54 11.73 5.33 10.10
N ARG A 55 10.57 5.57 9.49
CA ARG A 55 9.31 4.88 9.86
C ARG A 55 9.39 3.37 9.63
N LEU A 56 10.04 2.95 8.53
CA LEU A 56 10.24 1.55 8.22
C LEU A 56 11.07 0.85 9.30
N ALA A 57 12.17 1.49 9.74
CA ALA A 57 13.01 1.01 10.83
C ALA A 57 12.29 0.99 12.18
N GLU A 58 11.56 2.05 12.53
CA GLU A 58 10.77 2.15 13.77
C GLU A 58 9.70 1.06 13.89
N ARG A 59 9.05 0.71 12.76
CA ARG A 59 8.03 -0.35 12.69
C ARG A 59 8.62 -1.77 12.72
N GLY A 60 9.93 -1.88 12.53
CA GLY A 60 10.68 -3.13 12.54
C GLY A 60 10.56 -3.90 11.23
N ILE A 61 11.72 -4.28 10.67
CA ILE A 61 11.82 -5.15 9.50
C ILE A 61 12.05 -6.59 9.96
N SER A 62 13.13 -6.83 10.71
CA SER A 62 13.56 -8.16 11.16
C SER A 62 12.59 -8.88 12.10
N ARG A 63 11.69 -8.14 12.76
CA ARG A 63 10.64 -8.70 13.63
C ARG A 63 9.24 -8.55 13.07
N GLY A 64 9.10 -7.93 11.90
CA GLY A 64 7.84 -7.80 11.16
C GLY A 64 7.87 -8.67 9.92
N PHE A 65 7.14 -8.24 8.90
CA PHE A 65 7.20 -8.82 7.56
C PHE A 65 7.29 -7.70 6.54
N VAL A 66 8.30 -7.73 5.68
CA VAL A 66 8.49 -6.76 4.60
C VAL A 66 8.78 -7.50 3.31
N VAL A 67 8.06 -7.12 2.25
CA VAL A 67 8.23 -7.69 0.91
C VAL A 67 8.16 -6.57 -0.11
N MET A 68 9.01 -6.64 -1.14
CA MET A 68 9.16 -5.64 -2.17
C MET A 68 8.81 -6.22 -3.54
N PHE A 69 8.34 -5.37 -4.45
CA PHE A 69 8.02 -5.74 -5.83
C PHE A 69 8.43 -4.60 -6.78
N ASP A 70 9.03 -4.94 -7.90
CA ASP A 70 9.21 -3.98 -8.99
C ASP A 70 7.89 -3.80 -9.73
N ILE A 71 7.58 -2.58 -10.14
CA ILE A 71 6.50 -2.34 -11.09
C ILE A 71 7.02 -2.61 -12.50
N THR A 72 6.38 -3.52 -13.22
CA THR A 72 6.80 -3.97 -14.55
C THR A 72 5.91 -3.45 -15.69
N GLU A 73 4.74 -2.92 -15.37
CA GLU A 73 3.77 -2.38 -16.34
C GLU A 73 2.96 -1.23 -15.72
N GLY A 74 2.50 -0.29 -16.55
CA GLY A 74 1.65 0.83 -16.14
C GLY A 74 2.44 2.01 -15.57
N LEU A 75 3.30 1.72 -14.59
CA LEU A 75 4.26 2.63 -14.00
C LEU A 75 5.64 1.97 -13.95
N SER A 76 6.63 2.72 -13.49
CA SER A 76 7.91 2.20 -13.03
C SER A 76 8.10 2.54 -11.55
N GLY A 77 8.93 1.76 -10.87
CA GLY A 77 9.30 2.01 -9.49
C GLY A 77 9.34 0.74 -8.65
N LEU A 78 9.48 0.95 -7.35
CA LEU A 78 9.45 -0.10 -6.35
C LEU A 78 8.21 0.06 -5.47
N THR A 79 7.52 -1.04 -5.19
CA THR A 79 6.49 -1.10 -4.15
C THR A 79 6.99 -1.93 -2.99
N ILE A 80 6.56 -1.58 -1.78
CA ILE A 80 6.97 -2.27 -0.55
C ILE A 80 5.73 -2.45 0.29
N LEU A 81 5.44 -3.68 0.71
CA LEU A 81 4.40 -3.99 1.68
C LEU A 81 5.06 -4.35 3.02
N GLN A 82 4.66 -3.66 4.08
CA GLN A 82 5.11 -3.91 5.44
C GLN A 82 3.93 -4.24 6.33
N PHE A 83 4.05 -5.35 7.06
CA PHE A 83 3.29 -5.61 8.27
C PHE A 83 4.22 -5.38 9.47
N PRO A 84 3.95 -4.36 10.32
CA PRO A 84 4.70 -4.18 11.54
C PRO A 84 4.62 -5.42 12.42
N ARG A 85 5.62 -5.62 13.30
CA ARG A 85 5.70 -6.80 14.16
C ARG A 85 4.38 -7.23 14.79
N LYS A 86 3.68 -6.30 15.45
CA LYS A 86 2.43 -6.61 16.14
C LYS A 86 1.41 -7.22 15.16
N SER A 87 1.18 -6.54 14.03
CA SER A 87 0.24 -7.00 13.01
C SER A 87 0.69 -8.29 12.35
N ALA A 88 2.00 -8.49 12.11
CA ALA A 88 2.52 -9.74 11.57
C ALA A 88 2.26 -10.92 12.51
N LEU A 89 2.60 -10.81 13.80
CA LEU A 89 2.36 -11.86 14.79
C LEU A 89 0.86 -12.15 14.95
N THR A 90 0.05 -11.11 15.08
CA THR A 90 -1.40 -11.23 15.20
C THR A 90 -2.01 -11.91 13.96
N LEU A 91 -1.62 -11.49 12.76
CA LEU A 91 -2.12 -12.06 11.51
C LEU A 91 -1.71 -13.53 11.36
N SER A 92 -0.45 -13.84 11.67
CA SER A 92 0.06 -15.21 11.67
C SER A 92 -0.73 -16.10 12.63
N ALA A 93 -0.95 -15.64 13.87
CA ALA A 93 -1.72 -16.38 14.87
C ALA A 93 -3.15 -16.63 14.40
N THR A 94 -3.83 -15.59 13.90
CA THR A 94 -5.20 -15.68 13.37
C THR A 94 -5.30 -16.68 12.22
N LEU A 95 -4.37 -16.63 11.25
CA LEU A 95 -4.31 -17.57 10.12
C LEU A 95 -4.09 -19.02 10.57
N MET A 96 -3.36 -19.20 11.67
CA MET A 96 -3.06 -20.52 12.24
C MET A 96 -4.10 -20.98 13.26
N GLY A 97 -5.16 -20.20 13.51
CA GLY A 97 -6.18 -20.50 14.53
C GLY A 97 -5.63 -20.50 15.96
N MET A 98 -4.55 -19.76 16.21
CA MET A 98 -3.88 -19.63 17.50
C MET A 98 -4.30 -18.33 18.20
N ASP A 99 -4.07 -18.28 19.52
CA ASP A 99 -4.20 -17.04 20.29
C ASP A 99 -3.10 -16.06 19.85
N PRO A 100 -3.42 -14.82 19.42
CA PRO A 100 -2.44 -13.79 19.10
C PRO A 100 -1.36 -13.56 20.16
N ASP A 101 -1.70 -13.73 21.44
CA ASP A 101 -0.76 -13.53 22.55
C ASP A 101 0.21 -14.72 22.73
N SER A 102 -0.07 -15.86 22.08
CA SER A 102 0.78 -17.06 22.13
C SER A 102 1.95 -17.03 21.13
N VAL A 103 1.89 -16.17 20.11
CA VAL A 103 2.90 -16.10 19.03
C VAL A 103 3.85 -14.94 19.31
N THR A 104 5.05 -15.25 19.79
CA THR A 104 6.06 -14.23 20.16
C THR A 104 7.04 -13.92 19.03
N GLU A 105 7.20 -14.83 18.08
CA GLU A 105 8.13 -14.75 16.96
C GLU A 105 7.47 -15.23 15.67
N LEU A 106 7.94 -14.67 14.54
CA LEU A 106 7.42 -15.01 13.22
C LEU A 106 8.34 -16.05 12.57
N ASP A 107 7.89 -17.31 12.59
CA ASP A 107 8.59 -18.41 11.94
C ASP A 107 8.30 -18.45 10.42
N ASP A 108 8.91 -19.39 9.71
CA ASP A 108 8.78 -19.47 8.25
C ASP A 108 7.37 -19.86 7.79
N MET A 109 6.63 -20.59 8.63
CA MET A 109 5.22 -20.92 8.34
C MET A 109 4.35 -19.67 8.47
N GLY A 110 4.56 -18.88 9.52
CA GLY A 110 3.91 -17.60 9.72
C GLY A 110 4.23 -16.60 8.61
N LYS A 111 5.51 -16.49 8.19
CA LYS A 111 5.90 -15.68 7.02
C LYS A 111 5.15 -16.11 5.76
N SER A 112 5.04 -17.43 5.52
CA SER A 112 4.32 -17.96 4.36
C SER A 112 2.83 -17.64 4.40
N ALA A 113 2.20 -17.79 5.58
CA ALA A 113 0.79 -17.45 5.78
C ALA A 113 0.52 -15.95 5.58
N ILE A 114 1.38 -15.07 6.12
CA ILE A 114 1.28 -13.63 5.91
C ILE A 114 1.48 -13.28 4.43
N MET A 115 2.37 -13.97 3.71
CA MET A 115 2.59 -13.74 2.29
C MET A 115 1.33 -13.99 1.46
N GLU A 116 0.50 -14.98 1.81
CA GLU A 116 -0.79 -15.22 1.15
C GLU A 116 -1.75 -14.02 1.32
N VAL A 117 -1.84 -13.48 2.54
CA VAL A 117 -2.59 -12.24 2.80
C VAL A 117 -1.95 -11.05 2.09
N GLY A 118 -0.62 -11.00 2.06
CA GLY A 118 0.15 -10.00 1.34
C GLY A 118 -0.19 -9.98 -0.15
N ASN A 119 -0.29 -11.13 -0.81
CA ASN A 119 -0.66 -11.24 -2.21
C ASN A 119 -2.05 -10.66 -2.49
N ILE A 120 -3.01 -10.86 -1.59
CA ILE A 120 -4.36 -10.26 -1.70
C ILE A 120 -4.28 -8.73 -1.54
N LEU A 121 -3.53 -8.23 -0.56
CA LEU A 121 -3.38 -6.77 -0.41
C LEU A 121 -2.64 -6.15 -1.60
N ILE A 122 -1.66 -6.85 -2.16
CA ILE A 122 -0.95 -6.42 -3.34
C ILE A 122 -1.87 -6.31 -4.55
N SER A 123 -2.81 -7.24 -4.75
CA SER A 123 -3.80 -7.11 -5.83
C SER A 123 -4.67 -5.88 -5.63
N VAL A 124 -5.10 -5.58 -4.39
CA VAL A 124 -5.85 -4.34 -4.08
C VAL A 124 -5.07 -3.09 -4.46
N TYR A 125 -3.81 -2.98 -4.05
CA TYR A 125 -3.01 -1.79 -4.38
C TYR A 125 -2.74 -1.70 -5.88
N THR A 126 -2.55 -2.83 -6.56
CA THR A 126 -2.36 -2.87 -8.01
C THR A 126 -3.62 -2.40 -8.74
N ASP A 127 -4.81 -2.84 -8.30
CA ASP A 127 -6.10 -2.40 -8.83
C ASP A 127 -6.35 -0.90 -8.58
N ILE A 128 -6.02 -0.41 -7.38
CA ILE A 128 -6.09 1.02 -7.04
C ILE A 128 -5.19 1.80 -7.99
N LEU A 129 -3.92 1.42 -8.12
CA LEU A 129 -2.98 2.10 -9.01
C LEU A 129 -3.48 2.08 -10.45
N ALA A 130 -3.94 0.94 -10.95
CA ALA A 130 -4.47 0.78 -12.31
C ALA A 130 -5.67 1.70 -12.57
N LYS A 131 -6.62 1.78 -11.62
CA LYS A 131 -7.77 2.70 -11.71
C LYS A 131 -7.33 4.16 -11.73
N LEU A 132 -6.35 4.53 -10.90
CA LEU A 132 -5.84 5.90 -10.83
C LEU A 132 -5.10 6.32 -12.10
N ILE A 133 -4.32 5.42 -12.71
CA ILE A 133 -3.56 5.74 -13.93
C ILE A 133 -4.35 5.49 -15.22
N GLY A 134 -5.46 4.76 -15.14
CA GLY A 134 -6.33 4.41 -16.26
C GLY A 134 -5.75 3.35 -17.20
N GLU A 135 -4.82 2.52 -16.73
CA GLU A 135 -4.18 1.43 -17.49
C GLU A 135 -3.73 0.31 -16.53
N PRO A 136 -3.54 -0.94 -17.01
CA PRO A 136 -3.11 -2.04 -16.17
C PRO A 136 -1.77 -1.79 -15.47
N VAL A 137 -1.64 -2.28 -14.24
CA VAL A 137 -0.40 -2.30 -13.48
C VAL A 137 -0.03 -3.75 -13.20
N SER A 138 1.23 -4.08 -13.41
CA SER A 138 1.77 -5.42 -13.15
C SER A 138 3.01 -5.31 -12.27
N LEU A 139 3.22 -6.29 -11.41
CA LEU A 139 4.34 -6.35 -10.48
C LEU A 139 5.22 -7.57 -10.75
N SER A 140 6.50 -7.49 -10.39
CA SER A 140 7.41 -8.62 -10.37
C SER A 140 6.99 -9.66 -9.31
N PRO A 141 7.59 -10.86 -9.32
CA PRO A 141 7.55 -11.73 -8.14
C PRO A 141 8.07 -11.03 -6.86
N PRO A 142 7.63 -11.47 -5.67
CA PRO A 142 8.01 -10.89 -4.40
C PRO A 142 9.51 -11.02 -4.09
N LYS A 143 10.07 -9.99 -3.47
CA LYS A 143 11.42 -9.97 -2.90
C LYS A 143 11.32 -9.69 -1.39
N PRO A 144 11.40 -10.71 -0.52
CA PRO A 144 11.40 -10.49 0.92
C PRO A 144 12.59 -9.62 1.36
N ALA A 145 12.39 -8.78 2.37
CA ALA A 145 13.44 -8.00 3.00
C ALA A 145 13.56 -8.41 4.48
N GLU A 146 14.75 -8.84 4.90
CA GLU A 146 15.02 -9.26 6.28
C GLU A 146 15.66 -8.13 7.10
N SER A 147 16.22 -7.13 6.41
CA SER A 147 16.93 -6.00 7.01
C SER A 147 16.65 -4.69 6.28
N LEU A 148 17.01 -3.58 6.93
CA LEU A 148 16.96 -2.25 6.29
C LEU A 148 17.92 -2.17 5.10
N TYR A 149 19.03 -2.90 5.17
CA TYR A 149 20.02 -2.96 4.10
C TYR A 149 19.43 -3.52 2.80
N ASP A 150 18.57 -4.54 2.87
CA ASP A 150 17.93 -5.13 1.69
C ASP A 150 17.05 -4.11 0.96
N VAL A 151 16.34 -3.29 1.73
CA VAL A 151 15.51 -2.20 1.19
C VAL A 151 16.38 -1.08 0.63
N GLU A 152 17.37 -0.61 1.38
CA GLU A 152 18.28 0.44 0.93
C GLU A 152 19.04 0.06 -0.34
N LYS A 153 19.42 -1.22 -0.49
CA LYS A 153 20.05 -1.74 -1.70
C LYS A 153 19.17 -1.52 -2.93
N GLU A 154 17.89 -1.86 -2.85
CA GLU A 154 16.96 -1.63 -3.97
C GLU A 154 16.74 -0.12 -4.22
N LEU A 155 16.61 0.69 -3.17
CA LEU A 155 16.47 2.15 -3.32
C LEU A 155 17.72 2.83 -3.92
N ASN A 156 18.89 2.20 -3.87
CA ASN A 156 20.13 2.74 -4.41
C ASN A 156 20.36 2.39 -5.89
N ARG A 157 19.42 1.68 -6.52
CA ARG A 157 19.46 1.44 -7.97
C ARG A 157 19.41 2.75 -8.76
N PRO A 158 20.01 2.83 -9.97
CA PRO A 158 20.10 4.06 -10.75
C PRO A 158 18.75 4.75 -11.02
N ASP A 159 17.68 3.98 -11.14
CA ASP A 159 16.31 4.44 -11.39
C ASP A 159 15.62 5.01 -10.13
N LEU A 160 16.10 4.69 -8.93
CA LEU A 160 15.44 5.03 -7.65
C LEU A 160 16.29 5.90 -6.72
N ARG A 161 17.62 5.94 -6.91
CA ARG A 161 18.55 6.59 -5.98
C ARG A 161 18.28 8.07 -5.75
N ASP A 162 17.69 8.74 -6.73
CA ASP A 162 17.39 10.17 -6.70
C ASP A 162 15.92 10.46 -6.34
N VAL A 163 15.13 9.42 -6.01
CA VAL A 163 13.74 9.56 -5.55
C VAL A 163 13.73 10.07 -4.12
N ASP A 164 13.06 11.21 -3.91
CA ASP A 164 12.91 11.84 -2.61
C ASP A 164 11.48 11.76 -2.05
N ARG A 165 10.48 11.48 -2.89
CA ARG A 165 9.05 11.42 -2.53
C ARG A 165 8.55 9.99 -2.55
N ILE A 166 8.10 9.53 -1.39
CA ILE A 166 7.50 8.20 -1.19
C ILE A 166 6.03 8.40 -0.87
N MET A 167 5.16 7.70 -1.59
CA MET A 167 3.74 7.67 -1.22
C MET A 167 3.52 6.51 -0.24
N VAL A 168 2.78 6.78 0.83
CA VAL A 168 2.45 5.78 1.85
C VAL A 168 0.95 5.61 1.89
N PHE A 169 0.52 4.36 1.85
CA PHE A 169 -0.86 3.93 2.01
C PHE A 169 -0.93 3.14 3.31
N LYS A 170 -1.56 3.73 4.33
CA LYS A 170 -1.79 3.06 5.61
C LYS A 170 -3.17 2.41 5.59
N THR A 171 -3.20 1.09 5.67
CA THR A 171 -4.44 0.31 5.72
C THR A 171 -4.62 -0.29 7.11
N ARG A 172 -5.86 -0.25 7.59
CA ARG A 172 -6.28 -0.90 8.82
C ARG A 172 -7.36 -1.91 8.48
N PHE A 173 -7.25 -3.08 9.09
CA PHE A 173 -8.27 -4.12 8.97
C PHE A 173 -8.44 -4.81 10.31
N HIS A 174 -9.67 -5.18 10.60
CA HIS A 174 -10.12 -5.63 11.91
C HIS A 174 -10.90 -6.93 11.76
N GLN A 175 -10.59 -7.90 12.61
CA GLN A 175 -11.41 -9.07 12.79
C GLN A 175 -11.93 -9.08 14.23
N LYS A 176 -13.23 -8.89 14.39
CA LYS A 176 -13.83 -8.65 15.73
C LYS A 176 -13.06 -7.52 16.42
N ASP A 177 -12.50 -7.77 17.61
CA ASP A 177 -11.73 -6.78 18.38
C ASP A 177 -10.22 -6.79 18.05
N ILE A 178 -9.79 -7.61 17.09
CA ILE A 178 -8.38 -7.78 16.72
C ILE A 178 -8.05 -6.85 15.55
N GLY A 179 -7.34 -5.76 15.84
CA GLY A 179 -6.88 -4.80 14.84
C GLY A 179 -5.49 -5.12 14.27
N MET A 180 -5.37 -5.00 12.96
CA MET A 180 -4.15 -5.20 12.20
C MET A 180 -3.90 -4.00 11.28
N GLU A 181 -2.64 -3.70 11.01
CA GLU A 181 -2.23 -2.62 10.12
C GLU A 181 -1.25 -3.13 9.08
N SER A 182 -1.35 -2.60 7.87
CA SER A 182 -0.35 -2.74 6.82
C SER A 182 0.01 -1.39 6.24
N TYR A 183 1.23 -1.31 5.72
CA TYR A 183 1.76 -0.12 5.05
C TYR A 183 2.23 -0.52 3.67
N PHE A 184 1.65 0.09 2.65
CA PHE A 184 2.12 -0.03 1.28
C PHE A 184 2.83 1.25 0.88
N TYR A 185 4.04 1.12 0.40
CA TYR A 185 4.87 2.24 -0.03
C TYR A 185 5.05 2.15 -1.54
N LEU A 186 4.85 3.28 -2.22
CA LEU A 186 5.21 3.46 -3.62
C LEU A 186 6.44 4.36 -3.67
N VAL A 187 7.49 3.88 -4.34
CA VAL A 187 8.74 4.58 -4.62
C VAL A 187 8.80 4.84 -6.13
N PRO A 188 8.11 5.87 -6.64
CA PRO A 188 8.05 6.13 -8.06
C PRO A 188 9.23 7.03 -8.51
N PRO A 189 9.91 6.71 -9.62
CA PRO A 189 10.73 7.68 -10.32
C PRO A 189 9.90 8.90 -10.73
N ARG A 190 10.58 10.01 -11.01
CA ARG A 190 9.95 11.29 -11.35
C ARG A 190 8.89 11.17 -12.44
N GLU A 191 9.17 10.40 -13.50
CA GLU A 191 8.24 10.21 -14.62
C GLU A 191 6.94 9.51 -14.18
N SER A 192 7.04 8.44 -13.39
CA SER A 192 5.89 7.72 -12.84
C SER A 192 5.08 8.58 -11.86
N PHE A 193 5.78 9.36 -11.04
CA PHE A 193 5.13 10.31 -10.14
C PHE A 193 4.37 11.39 -10.90
N ASP A 194 5.00 12.02 -11.90
CA ASP A 194 4.39 13.05 -12.74
C ASP A 194 3.19 12.49 -13.51
N LYS A 195 3.26 11.24 -14.00
CA LYS A 195 2.14 10.54 -14.65
C LYS A 195 0.97 10.35 -13.70
N LEU A 196 1.21 9.83 -12.49
CA LEU A 196 0.17 9.62 -11.48
C LEU A 196 -0.50 10.93 -11.08
N VAL A 197 0.30 11.97 -10.82
CA VAL A 197 -0.20 13.31 -10.49
C VAL A 197 -1.07 13.87 -11.60
N ARG A 198 -0.62 13.80 -12.86
CA ARG A 198 -1.40 14.29 -14.01
C ARG A 198 -2.77 13.61 -14.09
N ARG A 199 -2.82 12.30 -13.88
CA ARG A 199 -4.06 11.52 -13.91
C ARG A 199 -5.00 11.89 -12.77
N LEU A 200 -4.46 12.04 -11.56
CA LEU A 200 -5.24 12.53 -10.41
C LEU A 200 -5.83 13.92 -10.70
N GLU A 201 -5.06 14.85 -11.25
CA GLU A 201 -5.55 16.19 -11.60
C GLU A 201 -6.63 16.15 -12.69
N GLU A 202 -6.52 15.27 -13.68
CA GLU A 202 -7.55 15.04 -14.70
C GLU A 202 -8.86 14.54 -14.07
N MET A 203 -8.78 13.59 -13.12
CA MET A 203 -9.93 13.07 -12.40
C MET A 203 -10.60 14.13 -11.52
N VAL A 204 -9.81 14.93 -10.79
CA VAL A 204 -10.35 16.02 -9.93
C VAL A 204 -11.10 17.04 -10.78
N LYS A 205 -10.53 17.50 -11.90
CA LYS A 205 -11.21 18.45 -12.80
C LYS A 205 -12.53 17.91 -13.34
N THR A 206 -12.60 16.60 -13.57
CA THR A 206 -13.82 15.94 -14.06
C THR A 206 -14.88 15.91 -12.95
N ALA A 207 -14.51 15.50 -11.73
CA ALA A 207 -15.42 15.47 -10.59
C ALA A 207 -15.93 16.88 -10.20
N GLU A 208 -15.07 17.90 -10.23
CA GLU A 208 -15.46 19.28 -9.96
C GLU A 208 -16.49 19.80 -10.98
N LYS A 209 -16.33 19.43 -12.26
CA LYS A 209 -17.26 19.81 -13.33
C LYS A 209 -18.64 19.15 -13.14
N GLU A 210 -18.68 17.87 -12.80
CA GLU A 210 -19.93 17.15 -12.53
C GLU A 210 -20.70 17.76 -11.35
N VAL A 211 -19.99 18.11 -10.27
CA VAL A 211 -20.60 18.79 -9.10
C VAL A 211 -21.14 20.18 -9.46
N GLN A 212 -20.47 20.90 -10.36
CA GLN A 212 -20.94 22.20 -10.82
C GLN A 212 -22.20 22.05 -11.68
N GLU A 213 -22.23 21.12 -12.63
CA GLU A 213 -23.39 20.85 -13.49
C GLU A 213 -24.63 20.45 -12.67
N MET A 214 -24.48 19.58 -11.67
CA MET A 214 -25.57 19.20 -10.76
C MET A 214 -26.16 20.37 -9.96
N ARG A 215 -25.33 21.38 -9.63
CA ARG A 215 -25.76 22.58 -8.90
C ARG A 215 -26.46 23.60 -9.79
N GLU A 216 -26.14 23.62 -11.08
CA GLU A 216 -26.78 24.50 -12.07
C GLU A 216 -28.13 23.93 -12.54
N GLU A 217 -28.35 22.62 -12.41
CA GLU A 217 -29.59 21.90 -12.72
C GLU A 217 -30.60 21.79 -11.54
N SER A 218 -30.19 22.19 -10.33
CA SER A 218 -31.01 22.16 -9.10
C SER A 218 -31.59 23.53 -8.73
#